data_AF-A0A965QVQ2-F1
#
_entry.id   AF-A0A965QVQ2-F1
#
_cell.length_a   1.000
_cell.length_b   1.000
_cell.length_c   1.000
_cell.angle_alpha   90.00
_cell.angle_beta   90.00
_cell.angle_gamma   90.00
#
_symmetry.space_group_name_H-M   'P 1'
#
loop_
_entity.id
_entity.type
_entity.pdbx_description
1 polymer ?
#
loop_
_entity_poly.entity_id
_entity_poly.type
_entity_poly.pdbx_seq_one_letter_code
_entity_poly.pdbx_strand_id
1 'polypeptide(L)' 'MAKNVEALGMIEVKGFVTLVESVDAMLKAANVTFMGWDKIGSGLVSAFVSGDVVSVQVIARPHDDIGIVLPAKG' A
#
# COMPACT_ATOMS: atom_id res chain seq x y z
N MET A 1 -16.25 -11.30 24.24
CA MET A 1 -15.59 -10.11 23.66
C MET A 1 -15.93 -10.06 22.18
N ALA A 2 -16.48 -8.96 21.68
CA ALA A 2 -16.63 -8.77 20.24
C ALA A 2 -15.22 -8.64 19.64
N LYS A 3 -14.89 -9.47 18.65
CA LYS A 3 -13.68 -9.27 17.85
C LYS A 3 -13.93 -7.98 17.06
N ASN A 4 -13.23 -6.90 17.40
CA ASN A 4 -13.26 -5.70 16.58
C ASN A 4 -12.83 -6.11 15.16
N VAL A 5 -13.74 -5.96 14.21
CA VAL A 5 -13.43 -6.19 12.80
C VAL A 5 -12.70 -4.94 12.33
N GLU A 6 -11.37 -5.00 12.33
CA GLU A 6 -10.57 -3.98 11.70
C GLU A 6 -10.79 -4.01 10.18
N ALA A 7 -10.80 -2.83 9.56
CA ALA A 7 -10.88 -2.70 8.12
C ALA A 7 -9.59 -3.17 7.48
N LEU A 8 -9.70 -3.88 6.36
CA LEU A 8 -8.58 -4.30 5.53
C LEU A 8 -8.43 -3.34 4.34
N GLY A 9 -7.25 -2.77 4.17
CA GLY A 9 -6.85 -2.03 2.97
C GLY A 9 -5.90 -2.86 2.11
N MET A 10 -6.01 -2.71 0.80
CA MET A 10 -5.15 -3.38 -0.17
C MET A 10 -4.56 -2.38 -1.15
N ILE A 11 -3.25 -2.48 -1.40
CA ILE A 11 -2.53 -1.67 -2.38
C ILE A 11 -1.95 -2.64 -3.40
N GLU A 12 -2.37 -2.56 -4.68
CA GLU A 12 -1.81 -3.34 -5.77
C GLU A 12 -1.12 -2.41 -6.78
N VAL A 13 0.13 -2.70 -7.09
CA VAL A 13 0.94 -1.89 -8.01
C VAL A 13 1.88 -2.77 -8.84
N LYS A 14 2.38 -2.19 -9.94
CA LYS A 14 3.45 -2.79 -10.72
C LYS A 14 4.80 -2.36 -10.14
N GLY A 15 5.61 -3.34 -9.75
CA GLY A 15 6.95 -3.15 -9.20
C GLY A 15 6.98 -3.03 -7.67
N PHE A 16 7.96 -3.71 -7.06
CA PHE A 16 8.12 -3.73 -5.60
C PHE A 16 8.46 -2.37 -5.00
N VAL A 17 9.25 -1.56 -5.70
CA VAL A 17 9.63 -0.20 -5.24
C VAL A 17 8.39 0.68 -5.07
N THR A 18 7.49 0.68 -6.06
CA THR A 18 6.21 1.41 -6.01
C THR A 18 5.37 0.97 -4.82
N LEU A 19 5.39 -0.32 -4.47
CA LEU A 19 4.60 -0.86 -3.38
C LEU A 19 5.11 -0.36 -2.03
N VAL A 20 6.43 -0.44 -1.83
CA VAL A 20 7.08 0.02 -0.59
C VAL A 20 6.79 1.49 -0.34
N GLU A 21 6.90 2.31 -1.39
CA GLU A 21 6.66 3.74 -1.30
C GLU A 21 5.17 4.05 -1.04
N SER A 22 4.25 3.37 -1.71
CA SER A 22 2.80 3.51 -1.45
C SER A 22 2.43 3.14 -0.01
N VAL A 23 3.05 2.10 0.54
CA VAL A 23 2.86 1.68 1.94
C VAL A 23 3.44 2.71 2.91
N ASP A 24 4.64 3.25 2.65
CA ASP A 24 5.24 4.32 3.47
C ASP A 24 4.36 5.59 3.50
N ALA A 25 3.85 6.00 2.34
CA ALA A 25 2.92 7.13 2.25
C ALA A 25 1.63 6.88 3.06
N MET A 26 1.08 5.66 3.00
CA MET A 26 -0.12 5.31 3.75
C MET A 26 0.11 5.28 5.27
N LEU A 27 1.23 4.69 5.73
CA LEU A 27 1.60 4.64 7.14
C LEU A 27 1.88 6.02 7.73
N LYS A 28 2.34 6.98 6.92
CA LYS A 28 2.53 8.38 7.34
C LYS A 28 1.23 9.18 7.36
N ALA A 29 0.27 8.85 6.50
CA ALA A 29 -0.96 9.60 6.34
C ALA A 29 -2.08 9.14 7.29
N ALA A 30 -2.03 7.90 7.80
CA ALA A 30 -3.08 7.32 8.62
C ALA A 30 -2.53 6.40 9.72
N ASN A 31 -3.30 6.24 10.79
CA ASN A 31 -3.02 5.24 11.82
C ASN A 31 -3.49 3.85 11.35
N VAL A 32 -2.68 3.21 10.53
CA VAL A 32 -2.89 1.85 10.02
C VAL A 32 -1.65 0.99 10.27
N THR A 33 -1.84 -0.32 10.31
CA THR A 33 -0.77 -1.31 10.54
C THR A 33 -0.49 -2.06 9.24
N PHE A 34 0.78 -2.18 8.87
CA PHE A 34 1.18 -3.03 7.75
C PHE A 34 1.13 -4.51 8.15
N MET A 35 0.36 -5.30 7.39
CA MET A 35 0.12 -6.72 7.68
C MET A 35 1.06 -7.64 6.91
N GLY A 36 1.56 -7.18 5.77
CA GLY A 36 2.40 -7.97 4.88
C GLY A 36 2.19 -7.60 3.42
N TRP A 37 2.96 -8.25 2.55
CA TRP A 37 2.88 -8.10 1.11
C TRP A 37 3.04 -9.46 0.44
N ASP A 38 2.52 -9.57 -0.79
CA ASP A 38 2.66 -10.75 -1.62
C ASP A 38 2.96 -10.36 -3.07
N LYS A 39 3.66 -11.25 -3.78
CA LYS A 39 3.91 -11.14 -5.22
C LYS A 39 2.88 -11.99 -5.97
N ILE A 40 2.13 -11.36 -6.86
CA ILE A 40 1.02 -12.04 -7.54
C ILE A 40 1.46 -12.56 -8.93
N GLY A 41 2.51 -11.95 -9.51
CA GLY A 41 3.09 -12.35 -10.79
C GLY A 41 3.04 -11.22 -11.83
N SER A 42 3.70 -11.39 -12.99
CA SER A 42 3.73 -10.38 -14.07
C SER A 42 4.22 -8.98 -13.64
N GLY A 43 5.04 -8.93 -12.59
CA GLY A 43 5.51 -7.69 -11.98
C GLY A 43 4.50 -6.99 -11.08
N LEU A 44 3.34 -7.60 -10.82
CA LEU A 44 2.34 -7.13 -9.85
C LEU A 44 2.68 -7.64 -8.45
N VAL A 45 2.53 -6.73 -7.50
CA VAL A 45 2.75 -6.96 -6.08
C VAL A 45 1.61 -6.28 -5.32
N SER A 46 1.20 -6.88 -4.20
CA SER A 46 0.15 -6.36 -3.35
C SER A 46 0.60 -6.26 -1.89
N ALA A 47 0.12 -5.24 -1.20
CA ALA A 47 0.31 -5.03 0.24
C ALA A 47 -1.04 -4.97 0.95
N PHE A 48 -1.03 -5.38 2.20
CA PHE A 48 -2.21 -5.43 3.07
C PHE A 48 -1.98 -4.56 4.29
N VAL A 49 -2.98 -3.77 4.65
CA VAL A 49 -2.97 -2.93 5.86
C VAL A 49 -4.24 -3.14 6.67
N SER A 50 -4.17 -2.97 7.98
CA SER A 50 -5.31 -3.09 8.90
C SER A 50 -5.48 -1.83 9.74
N GLY A 51 -6.71 -1.44 10.06
CA GLY A 51 -6.98 -0.33 10.97
C GLY A 51 -8.46 0.03 11.04
N ASP A 52 -8.76 1.19 11.64
CA ASP A 52 -10.13 1.72 11.64
C ASP A 52 -10.59 2.06 10.21
N VAL A 53 -11.89 1.92 9.93
CA VAL A 53 -12.48 2.17 8.61
C VAL A 53 -12.08 3.54 8.04
N VAL A 54 -12.07 4.57 8.88
CA VAL A 54 -11.70 5.94 8.48
C VAL A 54 -10.22 6.05 8.13
N SER A 55 -9.35 5.37 8.89
CA SER A 55 -7.91 5.35 8.63
C SER A 55 -7.56 4.61 7.34
N VAL A 56 -8.27 3.52 7.05
CA VAL A 56 -8.04 2.69 5.84
C VAL A 56 -8.53 3.36 4.56
N GLN A 57 -9.49 4.28 4.64
CA GLN A 57 -9.98 5.05 3.49
C GLN A 57 -8.97 6.08 2.95
N VAL A 58 -7.86 6.29 3.65
CA VAL A 58 -6.81 7.21 3.20
C VAL A 58 -6.16 6.68 1.92
N ILE A 59 -6.11 7.54 0.91
CA ILE A 59 -5.52 7.21 -0.39
C ILE A 59 -3.99 7.25 -0.24
N ALA A 60 -3.34 6.11 -0.45
CA ALA A 60 -1.90 6.07 -0.72
C ALA A 60 -1.63 6.88 -1.99
N ARG A 61 -1.08 8.08 -1.85
CA ARG A 61 -0.55 8.86 -2.98
C ARG A 61 0.94 8.64 -3.03
N PRO A 62 1.43 7.84 -4.00
CA PRO A 62 2.85 7.73 -4.23
C PRO A 62 3.44 9.11 -4.55
N HIS A 63 4.64 9.40 -4.09
CA HIS A 63 5.38 10.61 -4.45
C HIS A 63 5.56 10.69 -5.97
N ASP A 64 5.42 11.89 -6.54
CA ASP A 64 5.46 12.11 -8.00
C ASP A 64 6.80 11.69 -8.65
N ASP A 65 7.86 11.58 -7.84
CA ASP A 65 9.23 11.28 -8.26
C ASP A 65 9.49 9.80 -8.60
N ILE A 66 8.51 8.90 -8.41
CA ILE A 66 8.69 7.46 -8.70
C ILE A 66 9.07 7.20 -10.16
N GLY A 67 8.64 8.08 -11.08
CA GLY A 67 9.02 8.01 -12.50
C GLY A 67 10.51 8.19 -12.77
N ILE A 68 11.29 8.72 -11.81
CA ILE A 68 12.75 8.85 -11.91
C ILE A 68 13.44 7.51 -11.57
N VAL A 69 12.85 6.74 -10.65
CA VAL A 69 13.43 5.50 -10.12
C VAL A 69 12.96 4.27 -10.91
N LEU A 70 11.77 4.33 -11.50
CA LEU A 70 11.28 3.30 -12.42
C LEU A 70 11.74 3.62 -13.84
N PRO A 71 12.25 2.63 -14.60
CA PRO A 71 12.59 2.85 -16.00
C PRO A 71 11.34 3.32 -16.76
N ALA A 72 11.50 4.36 -17.58
CA ALA A 72 10.46 4.84 -18.48
C ALA A 72 9.92 3.64 -19.27
N LYS A 73 8.58 3.55 -19.36
CA LYS A 73 7.91 2.52 -20.17
C LYS A 73 8.47 2.60 -21.59
N GLY A 74 9.26 1.60 -21.98
CA GLY A 74 9.58 1.33 -23.38
C GLY A 74 8.34 0.87 -24.14
#